data_AF-A0A2P8D3M8-F1
#
_entry.id   AF-A0A2P8D3M8-F1
#
_cell.length_a   1.000
_cell.length_b   1.000
_cell.length_c   1.000
_cell.angle_alpha   90.00
_cell.angle_beta   90.00
_cell.angle_gamma   90.00
#
_symmetry.space_group_name_H-M   'P 1'
#
loop_
_entity.id
_entity.type
_entity.pdbx_description
1 polymer ?
#
loop_
_entity_poly.entity_id
_entity_poly.type
_entity_poly.pdbx_seq_one_letter_code
_entity_poly.pdbx_strand_id
1 'polypeptide(L)'
;MDTDTRQPNTAGTGARPDAPAPAWARLAAPLAACWAAIYGAVRLYWAATGLPDFPPIGSDLVFFEGAGGVVLCGCAVLIAGVLSAPRLPRRATRVLILAGVPIAATLVAMCALLMLDIAGLLFGLGVSTALLPMGSRLGCLAVALLLTAALVAAHRRIRPVCAYCGRAPHAAEPEPGAVPRWAFAAAYLAAASFALRIAAEVAAVSGGAQGPLTAGAGGDLATLAAGSAFLAGAVMAGTVLPLAQVHRWGRVWPRWVLPLAGRAVPRWLVLGPGLVIGIGLVSYFGYAQVEMVAAAITGTGGFASFGGYGTAFFWTAVPAYLMWGAGLSVAAASYGIRTRPRCGHCGRGKRGMPESTGDHSE
;
A
#
# COMPACT_ATOMS: atom_id res chain seq x y z
N MET A 1 37.09 -29.78 -49.06
CA MET A 1 36.64 -28.46 -49.53
C MET A 1 35.12 -28.47 -49.65
N ASP A 2 34.32 -27.87 -48.81
CA ASP A 2 34.47 -27.43 -47.42
C ASP A 2 33.02 -27.19 -46.97
N THR A 3 32.47 -28.17 -46.24
CA THR A 3 31.13 -28.06 -45.67
C THR A 3 31.19 -27.14 -44.45
N ASP A 4 30.88 -25.87 -44.68
CA ASP A 4 30.77 -24.82 -43.66
C ASP A 4 29.49 -25.02 -42.82
N THR A 5 29.58 -25.96 -41.87
CA THR A 5 28.59 -26.12 -40.78
C THR A 5 28.74 -24.97 -39.79
N ARG A 6 28.07 -23.84 -40.07
CA ARG A 6 27.79 -22.81 -39.06
C ARG A 6 26.86 -23.39 -37.99
N GLN A 7 27.45 -23.83 -36.88
CA GLN A 7 26.72 -24.02 -35.63
C GLN A 7 26.04 -22.70 -35.24
N PRO A 8 24.71 -22.68 -35.03
CA PRO A 8 24.08 -21.53 -34.40
C PRO A 8 24.65 -21.41 -32.99
N ASN A 9 25.32 -20.28 -32.74
CA ASN A 9 25.73 -19.83 -31.42
C ASN A 9 24.49 -19.79 -30.52
N THR A 10 24.21 -20.89 -29.83
CA THR A 10 23.35 -20.94 -28.67
C THR A 10 24.11 -20.21 -27.56
N ALA A 11 24.12 -18.88 -27.66
CA ALA A 11 24.55 -18.00 -26.58
C ALA A 11 23.61 -18.28 -25.40
N GLY A 12 24.03 -19.24 -24.59
CA GLY A 12 23.37 -19.65 -23.39
C GLY A 12 23.29 -18.43 -22.49
N THR A 13 22.11 -17.83 -22.41
CA THR A 13 21.69 -17.07 -21.24
C THR A 13 21.43 -18.07 -20.11
N GLY A 14 22.48 -18.81 -19.72
CA GLY A 14 22.52 -19.58 -18.50
C GLY A 14 22.47 -18.56 -17.37
N ALA A 15 21.30 -18.40 -16.76
CA ALA A 15 21.18 -17.69 -15.50
C ALA A 15 22.19 -18.31 -14.54
N ARG A 16 23.18 -17.54 -14.06
CA ARG A 16 24.10 -18.00 -13.01
C ARG A 16 23.25 -18.40 -11.79
N PRO A 17 23.13 -19.70 -11.47
CA PRO A 17 22.26 -20.17 -10.40
C PRO A 17 22.74 -19.75 -9.01
N ASP A 18 24.02 -19.35 -8.90
CA ASP A 18 24.74 -19.28 -7.62
C ASP A 18 24.99 -17.85 -7.11
N ALA A 19 24.37 -16.85 -7.72
CA ALA A 19 24.61 -15.52 -7.24
C ALA A 19 24.05 -15.32 -5.82
N PRO A 20 24.83 -14.69 -4.93
CA PRO A 20 24.41 -14.47 -3.56
C PRO A 20 23.13 -13.63 -3.53
N ALA A 21 22.26 -13.93 -2.58
CA ALA A 21 21.04 -13.16 -2.35
C ALA A 21 21.35 -11.65 -2.17
N PRO A 22 20.46 -10.75 -2.62
CA PRO A 22 20.68 -9.32 -2.48
C PRO A 22 20.82 -8.91 -1.00
N ALA A 23 21.62 -7.87 -0.74
CA ALA A 23 21.93 -7.42 0.62
C ALA A 23 20.67 -7.15 1.47
N TRP A 24 19.65 -6.49 0.90
CA TRP A 24 18.39 -6.24 1.60
C TRP A 24 17.70 -7.52 2.06
N ALA A 25 17.76 -8.62 1.29
CA ALA A 25 17.11 -9.88 1.65
C ALA A 25 17.84 -10.61 2.78
N ARG A 26 19.16 -10.39 2.89
CA ARG A 26 19.97 -10.87 4.02
C ARG A 26 19.72 -10.06 5.29
N LEU A 27 19.53 -8.75 5.16
CA LEU A 27 19.35 -7.83 6.28
C LEU A 27 17.90 -7.72 6.75
N ALA A 28 16.90 -8.09 5.93
CA ALA A 28 15.49 -7.88 6.26
C ALA A 28 15.06 -8.55 7.57
N ALA A 29 15.45 -9.82 7.80
CA ALA A 29 15.09 -10.54 9.01
C ALA A 29 15.75 -9.98 10.30
N PRO A 30 17.08 -9.72 10.35
CA PRO A 30 17.68 -9.13 11.54
C PRO A 30 17.22 -7.70 11.79
N LEU A 31 17.02 -6.88 10.74
CA LEU A 31 16.47 -5.53 10.89
C LEU A 31 15.03 -5.56 11.41
N ALA A 32 14.19 -6.48 10.92
CA ALA A 32 12.83 -6.65 11.42
C ALA A 32 12.83 -7.04 12.90
N ALA A 33 13.67 -8.00 13.30
CA ALA A 33 13.77 -8.41 14.70
C ALA A 33 14.27 -7.26 15.60
N CYS A 34 15.32 -6.54 15.17
CA CYS A 34 15.88 -5.43 15.92
C CYS A 34 14.86 -4.28 16.09
N TRP A 35 14.22 -3.85 15.00
CA TRP A 35 13.24 -2.77 15.07
C TRP A 35 11.97 -3.16 15.83
N ALA A 36 11.49 -4.40 15.66
CA ALA A 36 10.37 -4.93 16.44
C ALA A 36 10.69 -4.98 17.94
N ALA A 37 11.93 -5.30 18.33
CA ALA A 37 12.34 -5.29 19.73
C ALA A 37 12.39 -3.85 20.30
N ILE A 38 12.95 -2.90 19.55
CA ILE A 38 13.00 -1.49 19.95
C ILE A 38 11.59 -0.93 20.11
N TYR A 39 10.74 -1.08 19.09
CA TYR A 39 9.36 -0.59 19.14
C TYR A 39 8.54 -1.32 20.21
N GLY A 40 8.70 -2.63 20.34
CA GLY A 40 8.07 -3.43 21.39
C GLY A 40 8.46 -2.99 22.80
N ALA A 41 9.72 -2.58 23.02
CA ALA A 41 10.17 -2.03 24.30
C ALA A 41 9.51 -0.69 24.62
N VAL A 42 9.33 0.18 23.61
CA VAL A 42 8.56 1.44 23.77
C VAL A 42 7.11 1.15 24.15
N ARG A 43 6.46 0.20 23.48
CA ARG A 43 5.08 -0.22 23.82
C ARG A 43 4.98 -0.82 25.22
N LEU A 44 5.97 -1.61 25.63
CA LEU A 44 6.04 -2.19 26.96
C LEU A 44 6.23 -1.12 28.03
N TYR A 45 7.08 -0.12 27.76
CA TYR A 45 7.28 1.02 28.65
C TYR A 45 5.98 1.81 28.85
N TRP A 46 5.24 2.12 27.78
CA TRP A 46 3.93 2.78 27.90
C TRP A 46 2.89 1.90 28.60
N ALA A 47 2.90 0.59 28.37
CA ALA A 47 2.01 -0.32 29.08
C ALA A 47 2.30 -0.35 30.59
N ALA A 48 3.56 -0.15 31.00
CA ALA A 48 3.97 -0.14 32.41
C ALA A 48 3.80 1.22 33.10
N THR A 49 3.99 2.33 32.38
CA THR A 49 3.97 3.69 32.94
C THR A 49 2.68 4.46 32.71
N GLY A 50 1.77 3.90 31.89
CA GLY A 50 0.58 4.58 31.39
C GLY A 50 0.79 5.06 29.96
N LEU A 51 -0.26 4.94 29.13
CA LEU A 51 -0.19 5.47 27.77
C LEU A 51 -0.12 7.00 27.81
N PRO A 52 0.73 7.63 26.96
CA PRO A 52 0.64 9.06 26.71
C PRO A 52 -0.76 9.44 26.25
N ASP A 53 -1.18 10.66 26.54
CA ASP A 53 -2.40 11.20 25.95
C ASP A 53 -2.16 11.46 24.44
N PHE A 54 -3.04 10.93 23.59
CA PHE A 54 -2.93 10.99 22.13
C PHE A 54 -4.12 11.75 21.51
N PRO A 55 -4.19 13.09 21.67
CA PRO A 55 -5.24 13.87 21.03
C PRO A 55 -5.21 13.74 19.50
N PRO A 56 -6.37 13.79 18.82
CA PRO A 56 -7.71 14.04 19.37
C PRO A 56 -8.50 12.75 19.71
N ILE A 57 -7.99 11.58 19.35
CA ILE A 57 -8.71 10.30 19.44
C ILE A 57 -8.45 9.59 20.78
N GLY A 58 -7.38 9.97 21.49
CA GLY A 58 -6.96 9.37 22.76
C GLY A 58 -6.08 8.13 22.60
N SER A 59 -5.95 7.59 21.38
CA SER A 59 -5.09 6.43 21.10
C SER A 59 -4.21 6.58 19.85
N ASP A 60 -3.05 5.92 19.89
CA ASP A 60 -2.09 5.93 18.79
C ASP A 60 -2.26 4.77 17.80
N LEU A 61 -2.74 3.61 18.24
CA LEU A 61 -3.02 2.44 17.41
C LEU A 61 -4.46 1.98 17.58
N VAL A 62 -5.02 1.33 16.57
CA VAL A 62 -6.38 0.73 16.63
C VAL A 62 -6.33 -0.80 16.78
N PHE A 63 -7.45 -1.42 17.16
CA PHE A 63 -7.64 -2.85 17.50
C PHE A 63 -6.93 -3.34 18.76
N PHE A 64 -5.61 -3.15 18.85
CA PHE A 64 -4.78 -3.71 19.91
C PHE A 64 -3.93 -2.61 20.55
N GLU A 65 -4.41 -2.10 21.68
CA GLU A 65 -3.69 -1.11 22.49
C GLU A 65 -2.88 -1.79 23.60
N GLY A 66 -1.92 -1.06 24.17
CA GLY A 66 -1.09 -1.53 25.29
C GLY A 66 -0.45 -2.90 25.05
N ALA A 67 -0.80 -3.88 25.89
CA ALA A 67 -0.24 -5.23 25.88
C ALA A 67 -0.40 -5.97 24.54
N GLY A 68 -1.46 -5.72 23.78
CA GLY A 68 -1.66 -6.35 22.47
C GLY A 68 -0.56 -5.97 21.46
N GLY A 69 -0.15 -4.70 21.48
CA GLY A 69 0.97 -4.23 20.66
C GLY A 69 2.30 -4.87 21.07
N VAL A 70 2.53 -5.08 22.37
CA VAL A 70 3.73 -5.76 22.89
C VAL A 70 3.77 -7.21 22.42
N VAL A 71 2.66 -7.94 22.52
CA VAL A 71 2.57 -9.34 22.08
C VAL A 71 2.85 -9.47 20.58
N LEU A 72 2.24 -8.61 19.75
CA LEU A 72 2.48 -8.63 18.29
C LEU A 72 3.93 -8.32 17.94
N CYS A 73 4.56 -7.36 18.63
CA CYS A 73 6.00 -7.09 18.46
C CYS A 73 6.84 -8.28 18.90
N GLY A 74 6.53 -8.93 20.02
CA GLY A 74 7.19 -10.15 20.47
C GLY A 74 7.09 -11.28 19.44
N CYS A 75 5.91 -11.51 18.87
CA CYS A 75 5.73 -12.48 17.79
C CYS A 75 6.55 -12.12 16.55
N ALA A 76 6.61 -10.84 16.17
CA ALA A 76 7.44 -10.35 15.06
C ALA A 76 8.94 -10.60 15.31
N VAL A 77 9.44 -10.32 16.53
CA VAL A 77 10.81 -10.61 16.95
C VAL A 77 11.11 -12.11 16.83
N LEU A 78 10.23 -12.97 17.36
CA LEU A 78 10.42 -14.42 17.31
C LEU A 78 10.47 -14.94 15.87
N ILE A 79 9.49 -14.55 15.03
CA ILE A 79 9.42 -15.01 13.65
C ILE A 79 10.65 -14.50 12.86
N ALA A 80 10.97 -13.22 12.95
CA ALA A 80 12.10 -12.63 12.24
C ALA A 80 13.44 -13.16 12.74
N GLY A 81 13.58 -13.36 14.05
CA GLY A 81 14.76 -13.96 14.67
C GLY A 81 14.99 -15.38 14.18
N VAL A 82 13.95 -16.23 14.18
CA VAL A 82 14.05 -17.60 13.65
C VAL A 82 14.37 -17.57 12.15
N LEU A 83 13.72 -16.71 11.34
CA LEU A 83 14.00 -16.57 9.89
C LEU A 83 15.40 -16.06 9.55
N SER A 84 16.13 -15.53 10.53
CA SER A 84 17.53 -15.13 10.39
C SER A 84 18.48 -16.34 10.42
N ALA A 85 18.02 -17.50 10.88
CA ALA A 85 18.82 -18.71 10.90
C ALA A 85 19.14 -19.19 9.45
N PRO A 86 20.40 -19.53 9.14
CA PRO A 86 20.83 -19.86 7.78
C PRO A 86 20.32 -21.22 7.28
N ARG A 87 19.92 -22.13 8.17
CA ARG A 87 19.61 -23.54 7.85
C ARG A 87 18.23 -23.99 8.35
N LEU A 88 17.19 -23.21 8.06
CA LEU A 88 15.82 -23.61 8.37
C LEU A 88 15.29 -24.65 7.36
N PRO A 89 14.63 -25.73 7.82
CA PRO A 89 13.96 -26.65 6.93
C PRO A 89 12.80 -25.96 6.19
N ARG A 90 12.52 -26.42 4.96
CA ARG A 90 11.48 -25.82 4.10
C ARG A 90 10.10 -25.80 4.76
N ARG A 91 9.74 -26.84 5.52
CA ARG A 91 8.46 -26.94 6.23
C ARG A 91 8.35 -25.86 7.32
N ALA A 92 9.35 -25.72 8.18
CA ALA A 92 9.38 -24.69 9.21
C ALA A 92 9.30 -23.28 8.62
N THR A 93 10.04 -23.02 7.53
CA THR A 93 9.98 -21.73 6.85
C THR A 93 8.58 -21.40 6.32
N ARG A 94 7.86 -22.40 5.77
CA ARG A 94 6.46 -22.21 5.33
C ARG A 94 5.54 -21.89 6.50
N VAL A 95 5.67 -22.60 7.62
CA VAL A 95 4.86 -22.34 8.82
C VAL A 95 5.10 -20.93 9.34
N LEU A 96 6.36 -20.49 9.43
CA LEU A 96 6.71 -19.13 9.84
C LEU A 96 6.16 -18.06 8.88
N ILE A 97 6.15 -18.33 7.57
CA ILE A 97 5.53 -17.42 6.61
C ILE A 97 4.02 -17.35 6.82
N LEU A 98 3.35 -18.49 6.95
CA LEU A 98 1.89 -18.55 7.18
C LEU A 98 1.49 -17.89 8.50
N ALA A 99 2.31 -17.99 9.55
CA ALA A 99 2.09 -17.32 10.82
C ALA A 99 2.44 -15.82 10.77
N GLY A 100 3.49 -15.44 10.05
CA GLY A 100 3.96 -14.06 9.99
C GLY A 100 3.10 -13.14 9.12
N VAL A 101 2.48 -13.66 8.05
CA VAL A 101 1.59 -12.87 7.17
C VAL A 101 0.45 -12.20 7.94
N PRO A 102 -0.36 -12.91 8.75
CA PRO A 102 -1.42 -12.27 9.51
C PRO A 102 -0.87 -11.27 10.53
N ILE A 103 0.27 -11.54 11.19
CA ILE A 103 0.89 -10.59 12.12
C ILE A 103 1.28 -9.29 11.40
N ALA A 104 1.94 -9.39 10.24
CA ALA A 104 2.30 -8.21 9.45
C ALA A 104 1.06 -7.44 8.98
N ALA A 105 0.01 -8.15 8.54
CA ALA A 105 -1.26 -7.54 8.14
C ALA A 105 -1.96 -6.81 9.30
N THR A 106 -1.98 -7.42 10.50
CA THR A 106 -2.53 -6.82 11.71
C THR A 106 -1.75 -5.55 12.10
N LEU A 107 -0.42 -5.58 12.06
CA LEU A 107 0.40 -4.40 12.35
C LEU A 107 0.13 -3.24 11.37
N VAL A 108 -0.07 -3.54 10.07
CA VAL A 108 -0.52 -2.52 9.10
C VAL A 108 -1.90 -1.99 9.46
N ALA A 109 -2.84 -2.86 9.80
CA ALA A 109 -4.20 -2.47 10.19
C ALA A 109 -4.23 -1.60 11.45
N MET A 110 -3.37 -1.87 12.43
CA MET A 110 -3.20 -1.05 13.64
C MET A 110 -2.76 0.39 13.32
N CYS A 111 -2.12 0.61 12.16
CA CYS A 111 -1.68 1.93 11.69
C CYS A 111 -2.77 2.66 10.87
N ALA A 112 -4.03 2.22 10.91
CA ALA A 112 -5.14 2.81 10.17
C ALA A 112 -5.24 4.34 10.27
N LEU A 113 -5.02 4.89 11.48
CA LEU A 113 -5.08 6.33 11.74
C LEU A 113 -3.96 7.13 11.06
N LEU A 114 -2.88 6.49 10.62
CA LEU A 114 -1.79 7.16 9.89
C LEU A 114 -2.29 7.81 8.59
N MET A 115 -3.32 7.24 7.96
CA MET A 115 -3.94 7.85 6.79
C MET A 115 -4.56 9.22 7.13
N LEU A 116 -5.20 9.33 8.29
CA LEU A 116 -5.75 10.60 8.77
C LEU A 116 -4.64 11.61 9.08
N ASP A 117 -3.52 11.17 9.65
CA ASP A 117 -2.37 12.06 9.91
C ASP A 117 -1.83 12.64 8.59
N ILE A 118 -1.67 11.79 7.57
CA ILE A 118 -1.19 12.21 6.25
C ILE A 118 -2.19 13.16 5.59
N ALA A 119 -3.49 12.85 5.64
CA ALA A 119 -4.53 13.72 5.08
C ALA A 119 -4.60 15.06 5.83
N GLY A 120 -4.51 15.04 7.16
CA GLY A 120 -4.47 16.22 8.01
C GLY A 120 -3.26 17.12 7.69
N LEU A 121 -2.08 16.51 7.54
CA LEU A 121 -0.84 17.22 7.20
C LEU A 121 -0.87 17.83 5.79
N LEU A 122 -1.40 17.10 4.81
CA LEU A 122 -1.41 17.54 3.40
C LEU A 122 -2.46 18.61 3.13
N PHE A 123 -3.63 18.52 3.76
CA PHE A 123 -4.79 19.36 3.42
C PHE A 123 -5.18 20.34 4.52
N GLY A 124 -4.53 20.31 5.70
CA GLY A 124 -4.80 21.26 6.78
C GLY A 124 -6.19 21.09 7.41
N LEU A 125 -6.74 19.88 7.44
CA LEU A 125 -8.12 19.57 7.88
C LEU A 125 -8.36 19.71 9.40
N GLY A 126 -7.52 20.46 10.13
CA GLY A 126 -7.69 20.67 11.57
C GLY A 126 -7.46 19.44 12.47
N VAL A 127 -6.94 18.34 11.92
CA VAL A 127 -6.52 17.18 12.72
C VAL A 127 -5.21 17.55 13.42
N SER A 128 -5.17 17.49 14.76
CA SER A 128 -3.98 17.87 15.52
C SER A 128 -2.77 17.06 15.05
N THR A 129 -1.77 17.74 14.48
CA THR A 129 -0.50 17.15 14.02
C THR A 129 0.41 16.83 15.21
N ALA A 130 -0.10 16.02 16.14
CA ALA A 130 0.69 15.53 17.23
C ALA A 130 1.76 14.59 16.65
N LEU A 131 3.03 15.01 16.72
CA LEU A 131 4.15 14.26 16.15
C LEU A 131 4.34 12.91 16.84
N LEU A 132 3.93 12.79 18.11
CA LEU A 132 4.07 11.58 18.91
C LEU A 132 3.19 10.41 18.41
N PRO A 133 1.85 10.54 18.27
CA PRO A 133 1.03 9.46 17.73
C PRO A 133 1.42 9.11 16.29
N MET A 134 1.74 10.11 15.44
CA MET A 134 2.23 9.86 14.09
C MET A 134 3.55 9.07 14.10
N GLY A 135 4.50 9.45 14.96
CA GLY A 135 5.76 8.76 15.15
C GLY A 135 5.60 7.32 15.62
N SER A 136 4.67 7.07 16.55
CA SER A 136 4.35 5.70 16.98
C SER A 136 3.77 4.86 15.84
N ARG A 137 2.81 5.40 15.07
CA ARG A 137 2.20 4.73 13.91
C ARG A 137 3.24 4.42 12.84
N LEU A 138 4.16 5.35 12.57
CA LEU A 138 5.29 5.12 11.66
C LEU A 138 6.24 4.05 12.18
N GLY A 139 6.51 4.02 13.49
CA GLY A 139 7.30 2.98 14.15
C GLY A 139 6.69 1.59 13.96
N CYS A 140 5.38 1.46 14.20
CA CYS A 140 4.62 0.21 13.98
C CYS A 140 4.61 -0.20 12.50
N LEU A 141 4.36 0.74 11.59
CA LEU A 141 4.38 0.48 10.14
C LEU A 141 5.75 0.00 9.68
N ALA A 142 6.83 0.57 10.21
CA ALA A 142 8.19 0.11 9.92
C ALA A 142 8.42 -1.34 10.39
N VAL A 143 7.90 -1.75 11.55
CA VAL A 143 7.90 -3.17 11.98
C VAL A 143 7.19 -4.03 10.94
N ALA A 144 5.99 -3.64 10.52
CA ALA A 144 5.18 -4.39 9.56
C ALA A 144 5.87 -4.55 8.20
N LEU A 145 6.48 -3.47 7.69
CA LEU A 145 7.18 -3.45 6.41
C LEU A 145 8.47 -4.29 6.44
N LEU A 146 9.27 -4.17 7.51
CA LEU A 146 10.48 -4.98 7.69
C LEU A 146 10.15 -6.46 7.85
N LEU A 147 9.12 -6.80 8.64
CA LEU A 147 8.65 -8.17 8.77
C LEU A 147 8.18 -8.71 7.41
N THR A 148 7.38 -7.95 6.67
CA THR A 148 6.94 -8.33 5.31
C THR A 148 8.14 -8.57 4.38
N ALA A 149 9.17 -7.72 4.43
CA ALA A 149 10.39 -7.91 3.65
C ALA A 149 11.12 -9.21 4.05
N ALA A 150 11.19 -9.53 5.34
CA ALA A 150 11.77 -10.77 5.85
C ALA A 150 10.99 -12.01 5.38
N LEU A 151 9.65 -11.95 5.42
CA LEU A 151 8.76 -13.01 4.92
C LEU A 151 8.91 -13.22 3.42
N VAL A 152 9.00 -12.14 2.64
CA VAL A 152 9.23 -12.21 1.17
C VAL A 152 10.61 -12.80 0.89
N ALA A 153 11.65 -12.40 1.61
CA ALA A 153 12.99 -12.96 1.47
C ALA A 153 13.01 -14.46 1.81
N ALA A 154 12.34 -14.88 2.89
CA ALA A 154 12.19 -16.29 3.28
C ALA A 154 11.41 -17.10 2.23
N HIS A 155 10.32 -16.53 1.71
CA HIS A 155 9.51 -17.17 0.66
C HIS A 155 10.33 -17.42 -0.61
N ARG A 156 11.16 -16.46 -1.00
CA ARG A 156 12.06 -16.61 -2.15
C ARG A 156 13.14 -17.66 -1.93
N ARG A 157 13.63 -17.84 -0.70
CA ARG A 157 14.62 -18.88 -0.36
C ARG A 157 14.09 -20.31 -0.55
N ILE A 158 12.79 -20.54 -0.32
CA ILE A 158 12.19 -21.89 -0.39
C ILE A 158 11.49 -22.19 -1.72
N ARG A 159 11.44 -21.25 -2.65
CA ARG A 159 10.80 -21.40 -3.97
C ARG A 159 11.85 -21.36 -5.08
N PRO A 160 11.65 -22.09 -6.19
CA PRO A 160 12.52 -22.00 -7.36
C PRO A 160 12.22 -20.68 -8.09
N VAL A 161 12.63 -19.54 -7.53
CA VAL A 161 12.44 -18.21 -8.10
C VAL A 161 13.74 -17.41 -7.98
N CYS A 162 13.93 -16.42 -8.84
CA CYS A 162 15.08 -15.52 -8.73
C CYS A 162 15.06 -14.77 -7.39
N ALA A 163 16.15 -14.83 -6.61
CA ALA A 163 16.26 -14.15 -5.32
C ALA A 163 16.08 -12.61 -5.44
N TYR A 164 16.52 -12.02 -6.55
CA TYR A 164 16.46 -10.59 -6.81
C TYR A 164 15.05 -10.11 -7.21
N CYS A 165 14.46 -10.70 -8.25
CA CYS A 165 13.19 -10.22 -8.81
C CYS A 165 11.97 -11.09 -8.47
N GLY A 166 12.15 -12.25 -7.84
CA GLY A 166 11.08 -13.19 -7.47
C GLY A 166 10.38 -13.89 -8.64
N ARG A 167 10.92 -13.84 -9.87
CA ARG A 167 10.32 -14.50 -11.05
C ARG A 167 10.70 -15.98 -11.09
N ALA A 168 9.72 -16.84 -11.42
CA ALA A 168 9.94 -18.27 -11.59
C ALA A 168 10.54 -18.61 -12.98
N PRO A 169 11.27 -19.75 -13.11
CA PRO A 169 11.93 -20.19 -14.34
C PRO A 169 11.03 -20.37 -15.56
N HIS A 170 9.75 -20.69 -15.37
CA HIS A 170 8.79 -20.94 -16.44
C HIS A 170 7.54 -20.07 -16.34
N ALA A 171 7.60 -18.97 -15.57
CA ALA A 171 6.48 -18.03 -15.53
C ALA A 171 6.31 -17.41 -16.92
N ALA A 172 5.12 -17.60 -17.52
CA ALA A 172 4.74 -16.92 -18.76
C ALA A 172 4.95 -15.42 -18.59
N GLU A 173 5.64 -14.79 -19.54
CA GLU A 173 5.77 -13.35 -19.53
C GLU A 173 4.39 -12.74 -19.78
N PRO A 174 3.91 -11.82 -18.92
CA PRO A 174 2.64 -11.16 -19.15
C PRO A 174 2.68 -10.47 -20.50
N GLU A 175 1.71 -10.79 -21.36
CA GLU A 175 1.61 -10.26 -22.71
C GLU A 175 1.80 -8.72 -22.70
N PRO A 176 2.56 -8.15 -23.66
CA PRO A 176 2.78 -6.71 -23.75
C PRO A 176 1.49 -5.90 -23.90
N GLY A 177 0.91 -5.49 -22.77
CA GLY A 177 -0.18 -4.52 -22.73
C GLY A 177 -1.54 -5.09 -22.34
N ALA A 178 -1.72 -6.42 -22.35
CA ALA A 178 -2.94 -7.05 -21.87
C ALA A 178 -3.11 -6.78 -20.36
N VAL A 179 -4.22 -6.13 -20.02
CA VAL A 179 -4.64 -5.94 -18.62
C VAL A 179 -5.61 -7.05 -18.30
N PRO A 180 -5.36 -7.85 -17.24
CA PRO A 180 -6.31 -8.88 -16.83
C PRO A 180 -7.69 -8.27 -16.54
N ARG A 181 -8.77 -8.96 -16.94
CA ARG A 181 -10.14 -8.48 -16.75
C ARG A 181 -10.46 -8.16 -15.28
N TRP A 182 -9.94 -8.94 -14.34
CA TRP A 182 -10.11 -8.68 -12.90
C TRP A 182 -9.45 -7.38 -12.44
N ALA A 183 -8.32 -6.99 -13.03
CA ALA A 183 -7.62 -5.75 -12.68
C ALA A 183 -8.39 -4.55 -13.23
N PHE A 184 -8.94 -4.70 -14.43
CA PHE A 184 -9.84 -3.72 -15.03
C PHE A 184 -11.10 -3.54 -14.18
N ALA A 185 -11.78 -4.65 -13.84
CA ALA A 185 -12.95 -4.63 -12.96
C ALA A 185 -12.65 -3.98 -11.60
N ALA A 186 -11.49 -4.28 -10.98
CA ALA A 186 -11.08 -3.69 -9.71
C ALA A 186 -10.88 -2.16 -9.81
N ALA A 187 -10.28 -1.66 -10.89
CA ALA A 187 -10.10 -0.22 -11.10
C ALA A 187 -11.44 0.52 -11.29
N TYR A 188 -12.38 -0.08 -12.04
CA TYR A 188 -13.71 0.51 -12.22
C TYR A 188 -14.59 0.38 -10.98
N LEU A 189 -14.48 -0.72 -10.22
CA LEU A 189 -15.10 -0.84 -8.91
C LEU A 189 -14.61 0.27 -7.98
N ALA A 190 -13.31 0.57 -8.00
CA ALA A 190 -12.75 1.66 -7.21
C ALA A 190 -13.35 3.01 -7.59
N ALA A 191 -13.39 3.33 -8.89
CA ALA A 191 -13.97 4.59 -9.38
C ALA A 191 -15.48 4.70 -9.11
N ALA A 192 -16.23 3.61 -9.29
CA ALA A 192 -17.67 3.56 -9.01
C ALA A 192 -17.95 3.73 -7.51
N SER A 193 -17.13 3.13 -6.64
CA SER A 193 -17.28 3.27 -5.19
C SER A 193 -16.93 4.69 -4.74
N PHE A 194 -15.91 5.32 -5.34
CA PHE A 194 -15.66 6.75 -5.13
C PHE A 194 -16.86 7.61 -5.54
N ALA A 195 -17.45 7.37 -6.72
CA ALA A 195 -18.64 8.10 -7.16
C ALA A 195 -19.82 7.92 -6.21
N LEU A 196 -20.05 6.70 -5.70
CA LEU A 196 -21.08 6.41 -4.69
C LEU A 196 -20.82 7.20 -3.40
N ARG A 197 -19.57 7.28 -2.95
CA ARG A 197 -19.19 8.08 -1.79
C ARG A 197 -19.48 9.57 -2.00
N ILE A 198 -19.19 10.12 -3.18
CA ILE A 198 -19.51 11.52 -3.50
C ILE A 198 -21.02 11.75 -3.55
N ALA A 199 -21.78 10.84 -4.17
CA ALA A 199 -23.24 10.91 -4.21
C ALA A 199 -23.85 10.92 -2.80
N ALA A 200 -23.32 10.11 -1.87
CA ALA A 200 -23.74 10.12 -0.47
C ALA A 200 -23.46 11.47 0.21
N GLU A 201 -22.33 12.14 -0.11
CA GLU A 201 -22.03 13.48 0.42
C GLU A 201 -23.02 14.52 -0.09
N VAL A 202 -23.28 14.52 -1.41
CA VAL A 202 -24.22 15.46 -2.02
C VAL A 202 -25.61 15.30 -1.42
N ALA A 203 -26.06 14.07 -1.19
CA ALA A 203 -27.33 13.79 -0.52
C ALA A 203 -27.33 14.31 0.93
N ALA A 204 -26.24 14.11 1.68
CA ALA A 204 -26.13 14.59 3.05
C ALA A 204 -26.11 16.13 3.12
N VAL A 205 -25.37 16.80 2.24
CA VAL A 205 -25.32 18.27 2.14
C VAL A 205 -26.68 18.84 1.77
N SER A 206 -27.42 18.18 0.88
CA SER A 206 -28.80 18.57 0.54
C SER A 206 -29.74 18.45 1.76
N GLY A 207 -29.43 17.56 2.70
CA GLY A 207 -30.07 17.44 4.00
C GLY A 207 -29.53 18.38 5.09
N GLY A 208 -28.64 19.32 4.75
CA GLY A 208 -28.08 20.31 5.68
C GLY A 208 -26.76 19.91 6.35
N ALA A 209 -26.14 18.78 5.97
CA ALA A 209 -24.83 18.40 6.50
C ALA A 209 -23.73 19.36 6.02
N GLN A 210 -22.74 19.59 6.88
CA GLN A 210 -21.56 20.40 6.56
C GLN A 210 -20.37 19.48 6.29
N GLY A 211 -19.59 19.80 5.27
CA GLY A 211 -18.52 18.94 4.81
C GLY A 211 -17.52 19.59 3.87
N PRO A 212 -16.58 18.80 3.33
CA PRO A 212 -15.64 19.27 2.30
C PRO A 212 -16.33 19.97 1.12
N LEU A 213 -17.50 19.47 0.66
CA LEU A 213 -18.28 20.12 -0.40
C LEU A 213 -18.85 21.50 -0.03
N THR A 214 -19.01 21.80 1.26
CA THR A 214 -19.48 23.11 1.75
C THR A 214 -18.36 23.91 2.42
N ALA A 215 -17.11 23.43 2.35
CA ALA A 215 -15.96 24.10 2.94
C ALA A 215 -15.78 25.48 2.29
N GLY A 216 -15.71 26.53 3.10
CA GLY A 216 -15.62 27.92 2.63
C GLY A 216 -16.96 28.63 2.42
N ALA A 217 -18.11 27.98 2.64
CA ALA A 217 -19.42 28.66 2.60
C ALA A 217 -19.56 29.82 3.61
N GLY A 218 -18.72 29.84 4.65
CA GLY A 218 -18.62 30.93 5.63
C GLY A 218 -17.69 32.09 5.24
N GLY A 219 -17.12 32.09 4.03
CA GLY A 219 -16.29 33.20 3.52
C GLY A 219 -14.80 33.16 3.92
N ASP A 220 -14.35 32.16 4.68
CA ASP A 220 -12.93 31.98 4.99
C ASP A 220 -12.18 31.32 3.81
N LEU A 221 -11.17 32.03 3.30
CA LEU A 221 -10.37 31.58 2.16
C LEU A 221 -9.52 30.35 2.48
N ALA A 222 -9.06 30.20 3.75
CA ALA A 222 -8.21 29.09 4.15
C ALA A 222 -8.99 27.77 4.13
N THR A 223 -10.20 27.75 4.70
CA THR A 223 -11.09 26.58 4.65
C THR A 223 -11.56 26.25 3.24
N LEU A 224 -11.83 27.26 2.40
CA LEU A 224 -12.15 27.05 0.97
C LEU A 224 -10.99 26.37 0.23
N ALA A 225 -9.76 26.86 0.42
CA ALA A 225 -8.56 26.31 -0.22
C ALA A 225 -8.28 24.87 0.24
N ALA A 226 -8.36 24.61 1.55
CA ALA A 226 -8.19 23.29 2.13
C ALA A 226 -9.22 22.28 1.61
N GLY A 227 -10.51 22.65 1.62
CA GLY A 227 -11.60 21.81 1.12
C GLY A 227 -11.46 21.53 -0.38
N SER A 228 -11.14 22.55 -1.17
CA SER A 228 -10.93 22.40 -2.62
C SER A 228 -9.73 21.51 -2.93
N ALA A 229 -8.62 21.67 -2.21
CA ALA A 229 -7.43 20.84 -2.37
C ALA A 229 -7.72 19.37 -2.01
N PHE A 230 -8.45 19.14 -0.91
CA PHE A 230 -8.89 17.80 -0.51
C PHE A 230 -9.78 17.16 -1.57
N LEU A 231 -10.80 17.87 -2.07
CA LEU A 231 -11.70 17.36 -3.10
C LEU A 231 -10.97 17.07 -4.41
N ALA A 232 -10.08 17.96 -4.85
CA ALA A 232 -9.25 17.73 -6.03
C ALA A 232 -8.37 16.48 -5.84
N GLY A 233 -7.72 16.36 -4.69
CA GLY A 233 -6.93 15.17 -4.32
C GLY A 233 -7.79 13.90 -4.32
N ALA A 234 -8.98 13.96 -3.75
CA ALA A 234 -9.92 12.85 -3.67
C ALA A 234 -10.41 12.42 -5.05
N VAL A 235 -10.75 13.36 -5.94
CA VAL A 235 -11.13 13.06 -7.33
C VAL A 235 -9.97 12.41 -8.08
N MET A 236 -8.76 12.94 -7.94
CA MET A 236 -7.57 12.36 -8.55
C MET A 236 -7.29 10.95 -8.04
N ALA A 237 -7.38 10.73 -6.73
CA ALA A 237 -7.17 9.43 -6.11
C ALA A 237 -8.31 8.43 -6.38
N GLY A 238 -9.53 8.92 -6.57
CA GLY A 238 -10.76 8.14 -6.74
C GLY A 238 -11.04 7.74 -8.18
N THR A 239 -10.60 8.54 -9.15
CA THR A 239 -10.92 8.32 -10.57
C THR A 239 -9.68 8.14 -11.42
N VAL A 240 -8.79 9.14 -11.42
CA VAL A 240 -7.59 9.15 -12.27
C VAL A 240 -6.64 8.05 -11.84
N LEU A 241 -6.32 7.94 -10.55
CA LEU A 241 -5.32 7.00 -10.08
C LEU A 241 -5.69 5.52 -10.32
N PRO A 242 -6.91 5.03 -10.03
CA PRO A 242 -7.30 3.64 -10.34
C PRO A 242 -7.27 3.36 -11.84
N LEU A 243 -7.77 4.30 -12.66
CA LEU A 243 -7.79 4.15 -14.12
C LEU A 243 -6.37 4.19 -14.71
N ALA A 244 -5.45 4.96 -14.12
CA ALA A 244 -4.04 4.98 -14.50
C ALA A 244 -3.38 3.60 -14.35
N GLN A 245 -3.79 2.81 -13.34
CA GLN A 245 -3.24 1.47 -13.13
C GLN A 245 -3.57 0.51 -14.29
N VAL A 246 -4.69 0.72 -14.99
CA VAL A 246 -5.19 -0.24 -15.99
C VAL A 246 -5.04 0.28 -17.42
N HIS A 247 -5.11 1.58 -17.64
CA HIS A 247 -5.06 2.17 -18.98
C HIS A 247 -3.63 2.46 -19.45
N ARG A 248 -3.48 2.74 -20.75
CA ARG A 248 -2.17 3.01 -21.37
C ARG A 248 -1.56 4.32 -20.86
N TRP A 249 -2.38 5.32 -20.57
CA TRP A 249 -1.92 6.65 -20.17
C TRP A 249 -1.25 6.69 -18.79
N GLY A 250 -1.47 5.70 -17.93
CA GLY A 250 -0.69 5.54 -16.69
C GLY A 250 0.70 4.94 -16.92
N ARG A 251 1.03 4.50 -18.13
CA ARG A 251 2.36 3.97 -18.51
C ARG A 251 3.10 4.88 -19.48
N VAL A 252 2.37 5.62 -20.33
CA VAL A 252 2.91 6.53 -21.33
C VAL A 252 2.12 7.81 -21.27
N TRP A 253 2.80 8.94 -21.15
CA TRP A 253 2.15 10.24 -21.09
C TRP A 253 1.31 10.50 -22.36
N PRO A 254 0.06 10.97 -22.21
CA PRO A 254 -0.78 11.32 -23.35
C PRO A 254 -0.15 12.39 -24.23
N ARG A 255 -0.48 12.40 -25.52
CA ARG A 255 0.04 13.39 -26.48
C ARG A 255 -0.36 14.84 -26.16
N TRP A 256 -1.44 15.04 -25.42
CA TRP A 256 -1.89 16.37 -25.00
C TRP A 256 -1.09 16.95 -23.82
N VAL A 257 -0.28 16.15 -23.12
CA VAL A 257 0.66 16.62 -22.10
C VAL A 257 1.96 17.02 -22.79
N LEU A 258 1.93 18.14 -23.52
CA LEU A 258 2.99 18.58 -24.46
C LEU A 258 4.45 18.40 -24.00
N PRO A 259 4.88 18.78 -22.78
CA PRO A 259 6.29 18.62 -22.38
C PRO A 259 6.70 17.17 -22.10
N LEU A 260 5.75 16.27 -21.91
CA LEU A 260 5.98 14.87 -21.51
C LEU A 260 5.44 13.87 -22.54
N ALA A 261 4.80 14.35 -23.60
CA ALA A 261 4.08 13.57 -24.59
C ALA A 261 4.91 12.38 -25.09
N GLY A 262 4.35 11.17 -24.98
CA GLY A 262 4.99 9.95 -25.45
C GLY A 262 6.11 9.38 -24.56
N ARG A 263 6.54 10.11 -23.51
CA ARG A 263 7.53 9.59 -22.54
C ARG A 263 6.89 8.53 -21.63
N ALA A 264 7.72 7.63 -21.12
CA ALA A 264 7.28 6.65 -20.12
C ALA A 264 6.95 7.36 -18.80
N VAL A 265 5.83 7.00 -18.17
CA VAL A 265 5.49 7.49 -16.84
C VAL A 265 6.36 6.76 -15.81
N PRO A 266 7.06 7.47 -14.89
CA PRO A 266 7.83 6.82 -13.84
C PRO A 266 6.96 5.84 -13.05
N ARG A 267 7.38 4.58 -12.95
CA ARG A 267 6.56 3.51 -12.36
C ARG A 267 6.05 3.86 -10.96
N TRP A 268 6.90 4.42 -10.12
CA TRP A 268 6.58 4.74 -8.73
C TRP A 268 5.62 5.92 -8.58
N LEU A 269 5.53 6.80 -9.59
CA LEU A 269 4.56 7.90 -9.60
C LEU A 269 3.11 7.40 -9.59
N VAL A 270 2.85 6.26 -10.24
CA VAL A 270 1.51 5.66 -10.30
C VAL A 270 1.36 4.54 -9.27
N LEU A 271 2.38 3.70 -9.11
CA LEU A 271 2.33 2.56 -8.20
C LEU A 271 2.34 2.98 -6.71
N GLY A 272 3.18 3.95 -6.36
CA GLY A 272 3.36 4.39 -4.97
C GLY A 272 2.07 4.91 -4.36
N PRO A 273 1.47 5.98 -4.93
CA PRO A 273 0.19 6.49 -4.46
C PRO A 273 -0.92 5.43 -4.49
N GLY A 274 -0.96 4.58 -5.53
CA GLY A 274 -1.96 3.52 -5.61
C GLY A 274 -1.89 2.53 -4.45
N LEU A 275 -0.68 2.11 -4.06
CA LEU A 275 -0.49 1.22 -2.91
C LEU A 275 -0.76 1.94 -1.58
N VAL A 276 -0.21 3.15 -1.39
CA VAL A 276 -0.36 3.89 -0.13
C VAL A 276 -1.82 4.24 0.13
N ILE A 277 -2.51 4.83 -0.86
CA ILE A 277 -3.90 5.22 -0.73
C ILE A 277 -4.79 3.97 -0.62
N GLY A 278 -4.57 2.96 -1.47
CA GLY A 278 -5.36 1.74 -1.46
C GLY A 278 -5.29 1.01 -0.12
N ILE A 279 -4.08 0.74 0.37
CA ILE A 279 -3.87 0.03 1.65
C ILE A 279 -4.38 0.87 2.82
N GLY A 280 -4.06 2.16 2.86
CA GLY A 280 -4.51 3.01 3.96
C GLY A 280 -6.03 3.16 4.01
N LEU A 281 -6.72 3.24 2.87
CA LEU A 281 -8.19 3.23 2.82
C LEU A 281 -8.77 1.91 3.34
N VAL A 282 -8.20 0.77 2.94
CA VAL A 282 -8.64 -0.55 3.44
C VAL A 282 -8.40 -0.68 4.94
N SER A 283 -7.25 -0.24 5.44
CA SER A 283 -6.93 -0.29 6.87
C SER A 283 -7.87 0.60 7.69
N TYR A 284 -8.04 1.85 7.29
CA TYR A 284 -8.85 2.82 8.03
C TYR A 284 -10.35 2.54 7.95
N PHE A 285 -10.89 2.42 6.74
CA PHE A 285 -12.33 2.19 6.57
C PHE A 285 -12.73 0.75 6.85
N GLY A 286 -11.80 -0.21 6.76
CA GLY A 286 -12.03 -1.58 7.24
C GLY A 286 -12.21 -1.62 8.76
N TYR A 287 -11.38 -0.90 9.51
CA TYR A 287 -11.55 -0.72 10.96
C TYR A 287 -12.90 -0.04 11.27
N ALA A 288 -13.17 1.11 10.66
CA ALA A 288 -14.43 1.85 10.87
C ALA A 288 -15.65 0.97 10.55
N GLN A 289 -15.60 0.13 9.51
CA GLN A 289 -16.69 -0.77 9.16
C GLN A 289 -16.95 -1.83 10.23
N VAL A 290 -15.89 -2.43 10.79
CA VAL A 290 -16.01 -3.42 11.87
C VAL A 290 -16.59 -2.78 13.12
N GLU A 291 -16.11 -1.59 13.48
CA GLU A 291 -16.62 -0.81 14.61
C GLU A 291 -18.10 -0.47 14.45
N MET A 292 -18.51 0.00 13.27
CA MET A 292 -19.91 0.28 12.95
C MET A 292 -20.80 -0.97 13.10
N VAL A 293 -20.35 -2.12 12.59
CA VAL A 293 -21.10 -3.38 12.69
C VAL A 293 -21.20 -3.83 14.15
N ALA A 294 -20.09 -3.75 14.91
CA ALA A 294 -20.09 -4.09 16.33
C ALA A 294 -21.02 -3.18 17.13
N ALA A 295 -21.01 -1.87 16.86
CA ALA A 295 -21.88 -0.90 17.51
C ALA A 295 -23.36 -1.13 17.19
N ALA A 296 -23.67 -1.50 15.94
CA ALA A 296 -25.02 -1.85 15.52
C ALA A 296 -25.55 -3.12 16.21
N ILE A 297 -24.71 -4.16 16.34
CA ILE A 297 -25.08 -5.42 17.02
C ILE A 297 -25.27 -5.20 18.52
N THR A 298 -24.44 -4.35 19.15
CA THR A 298 -24.49 -4.08 20.59
C THR A 298 -25.51 -3.02 20.99
N GLY A 299 -26.17 -2.36 20.02
CA GLY A 299 -27.16 -1.31 20.27
C GLY A 299 -26.57 -0.01 20.82
N THR A 300 -25.26 0.19 20.72
CA THR A 300 -24.55 1.35 21.29
C THR A 300 -24.67 2.63 20.44
N GLY A 301 -25.41 2.58 19.32
CA GLY A 301 -25.72 3.77 18.52
C GLY A 301 -24.51 4.38 17.78
N GLY A 302 -23.54 3.55 17.40
CA GLY A 302 -22.29 4.00 16.77
C GLY A 302 -22.51 4.89 15.54
N PHE A 303 -21.74 5.98 15.47
CA PHE A 303 -21.70 6.98 14.38
C PHE A 303 -22.99 7.79 14.14
N ALA A 304 -23.93 7.82 15.08
CA ALA A 304 -25.25 8.43 14.84
C ALA A 304 -25.25 9.91 14.41
N SER A 305 -24.19 10.70 14.68
CA SER A 305 -24.05 12.09 14.22
C SER A 305 -22.60 12.61 14.31
N PHE A 306 -21.63 11.92 13.72
CA PHE A 306 -20.25 12.44 13.68
C PHE A 306 -20.10 13.51 12.60
N GLY A 307 -19.69 14.72 12.97
CA GLY A 307 -19.41 15.81 12.03
C GLY A 307 -20.63 16.33 11.25
N GLY A 308 -21.84 16.21 11.80
CA GLY A 308 -23.08 16.66 11.14
C GLY A 308 -23.62 15.72 10.06
N TYR A 309 -22.99 14.56 9.85
CA TYR A 309 -23.49 13.52 8.95
C TYR A 309 -24.38 12.51 9.70
N GLY A 310 -25.49 12.13 9.08
CA GLY A 310 -26.39 11.11 9.63
C GLY A 310 -25.90 9.67 9.40
N THR A 311 -26.47 8.72 10.15
CA THR A 311 -26.16 7.28 10.08
C THR A 311 -26.19 6.71 8.66
N ALA A 312 -27.19 7.10 7.85
CA ALA A 312 -27.33 6.61 6.46
C ALA A 312 -26.13 6.98 5.57
N PHE A 313 -25.52 8.15 5.80
CA PHE A 313 -24.31 8.54 5.11
C PHE A 313 -23.16 7.58 5.43
N PHE A 314 -22.90 7.29 6.71
CA PHE A 314 -21.79 6.40 7.09
C PHE A 314 -21.97 4.98 6.55
N TRP A 315 -23.19 4.44 6.60
CA TRP A 315 -23.49 3.10 6.04
C TRP A 315 -23.36 3.03 4.52
N THR A 316 -23.28 4.16 3.83
CA THR A 316 -22.99 4.21 2.39
C THR A 316 -21.53 4.52 2.13
N ALA A 317 -21.00 5.54 2.80
CA ALA A 317 -19.68 6.10 2.63
C ALA A 317 -18.57 5.13 3.05
N VAL A 318 -18.70 4.48 4.20
CA VAL A 318 -17.64 3.61 4.75
C VAL A 318 -17.43 2.36 3.87
N PRO A 319 -18.46 1.58 3.49
CA PRO A 319 -18.28 0.49 2.53
C PRO A 319 -17.74 0.98 1.18
N ALA A 320 -18.19 2.14 0.71
CA ALA A 320 -17.73 2.72 -0.55
C ALA A 320 -16.23 3.04 -0.50
N TYR A 321 -15.71 3.64 0.58
CA TYR A 321 -14.28 3.83 0.76
C TYR A 321 -13.50 2.51 0.85
N LEU A 322 -14.05 1.52 1.54
CA LEU A 322 -13.42 0.21 1.66
C LEU A 322 -13.28 -0.48 0.29
N MET A 323 -14.35 -0.45 -0.52
CA MET A 323 -14.34 -0.98 -1.89
C MET A 323 -13.44 -0.17 -2.83
N TRP A 324 -13.38 1.15 -2.64
CA TRP A 324 -12.41 2.01 -3.32
C TRP A 324 -10.97 1.58 -3.01
N GLY A 325 -10.61 1.50 -1.74
CA GLY A 325 -9.27 1.08 -1.31
C GLY A 325 -8.90 -0.31 -1.80
N ALA A 326 -9.82 -1.27 -1.71
CA ALA A 326 -9.61 -2.65 -2.14
C ALA A 326 -9.40 -2.74 -3.66
N GLY A 327 -10.28 -2.11 -4.44
CA GLY A 327 -10.17 -2.06 -5.90
C GLY A 327 -8.87 -1.40 -6.36
N LEU A 328 -8.48 -0.29 -5.72
CA LEU A 328 -7.23 0.41 -6.02
C LEU A 328 -6.01 -0.44 -5.67
N SER A 329 -6.00 -1.12 -4.51
CA SER A 329 -4.91 -2.00 -4.10
C SER A 329 -4.70 -3.17 -5.08
N VAL A 330 -5.79 -3.79 -5.53
CA VAL A 330 -5.79 -4.89 -6.50
C VAL A 330 -5.29 -4.39 -7.87
N ALA A 331 -5.77 -3.24 -8.33
CA ALA A 331 -5.32 -2.62 -9.58
C ALA A 331 -3.82 -2.23 -9.51
N ALA A 332 -3.37 -1.65 -8.41
CA ALA A 332 -1.97 -1.29 -8.17
C ALA A 332 -1.05 -2.53 -8.11
N ALA A 333 -1.50 -3.63 -7.48
CA ALA A 333 -0.76 -4.89 -7.49
C ALA A 333 -0.59 -5.44 -8.92
N SER A 334 -1.67 -5.42 -9.73
CA SER A 334 -1.62 -5.79 -11.15
C SER A 334 -0.65 -4.91 -11.94
N TYR A 335 -0.75 -3.59 -11.78
CA TYR A 335 0.15 -2.63 -12.42
C TYR A 335 1.60 -2.90 -12.01
N GLY A 336 1.86 -3.11 -10.73
CA GLY A 336 3.17 -3.38 -10.16
C GLY A 336 3.79 -4.70 -10.62
N ILE A 337 2.99 -5.70 -11.02
CA ILE A 337 3.46 -6.95 -11.66
C ILE A 337 3.78 -6.71 -13.14
N ARG A 338 2.91 -6.01 -13.88
CA ARG A 338 3.04 -5.80 -15.32
C ARG A 338 4.13 -4.80 -15.72
N THR A 339 4.46 -3.86 -14.85
CA THR A 339 5.45 -2.79 -15.09
C THR A 339 6.85 -3.09 -14.53
N ARG A 340 7.09 -4.30 -14.03
CA ARG A 340 8.43 -4.66 -13.51
C ARG A 340 9.47 -4.61 -14.64
N PRO A 341 10.61 -3.90 -14.44
CA PRO A 341 11.67 -3.86 -15.43
C PRO A 341 12.29 -5.24 -15.63
N ARG A 342 13.10 -5.37 -16.70
CA ARG A 342 13.98 -6.53 -16.88
C ARG A 342 14.91 -6.65 -15.68
N CYS A 343 14.99 -7.86 -15.14
CA CYS A 343 15.94 -8.15 -14.08
C CYS A 343 17.34 -8.23 -14.68
N GLY A 344 18.27 -7.36 -14.26
CA GLY A 344 19.67 -7.42 -14.68
C GLY A 344 20.37 -8.73 -14.28
N HIS A 345 19.80 -9.47 -13.32
CA HIS A 345 20.42 -10.67 -12.77
C HIS A 345 20.03 -11.97 -13.48
N CYS A 346 18.73 -12.17 -13.74
CA CYS A 346 18.25 -13.36 -14.45
C CYS A 346 17.85 -13.07 -15.90
N GLY A 347 17.99 -11.83 -16.37
CA GLY A 347 17.64 -11.40 -17.73
C GLY A 347 16.14 -11.39 -18.05
N ARG A 348 15.27 -11.78 -17.11
CA ARG A 348 13.83 -11.96 -17.34
C ARG A 348 13.06 -10.65 -17.26
N GLY A 349 12.05 -10.50 -18.11
CA GLY A 349 11.20 -9.33 -18.20
C GLY A 349 11.47 -8.47 -19.42
N LYS A 350 10.55 -7.52 -19.65
CA LYS A 350 10.55 -6.64 -20.81
C LYS A 350 11.81 -5.78 -20.80
N ARG A 351 12.56 -5.75 -21.91
CA ARG A 351 13.56 -4.69 -22.13
C ARG A 351 12.84 -3.37 -21.89
N GLY A 352 13.40 -2.52 -21.03
CA GLY A 352 12.95 -1.14 -20.98
C GLY A 352 12.96 -0.62 -22.42
N MET A 353 11.89 0.06 -22.84
CA MET A 353 11.96 0.84 -24.07
C MET A 353 13.25 1.65 -23.97
N PRO A 354 14.14 1.59 -24.97
CA PRO A 354 15.41 2.31 -24.90
C PRO A 354 15.09 3.74 -24.51
N GLU A 355 15.63 4.14 -23.37
CA GLU A 355 15.78 5.55 -23.05
C GLU A 355 16.54 6.10 -24.26
N SER A 356 15.88 6.93 -25.05
CA SER A 356 16.48 7.55 -26.22
C SER A 356 17.60 8.42 -25.70
N THR A 357 18.79 7.85 -25.55
CA THR A 357 20.03 8.60 -25.56
C THR A 357 20.04 9.26 -26.92
N GLY A 358 19.61 10.53 -26.92
CA GLY A 358 19.78 11.43 -28.04
C GLY A 358 21.28 11.59 -28.20
N ASP A 359 21.86 10.71 -29.02
CA ASP A 359 23.14 10.94 -29.64
C ASP A 359 22.86 11.95 -30.75
N HIS A 360 22.82 13.23 -30.37
CA HIS A 360 22.89 14.33 -31.33
C HIS A 360 24.35 14.45 -31.76
N SER A 361 24.75 13.59 -32.67
CA SER A 361 25.88 13.81 -33.57
C SER A 361 25.32 14.16 -34.93
N GLU A 362 25.12 15.46 -35.15
CA GLU A 362 25.24 16.19 -36.42
C GLU A 362 25.05 17.69 -36.17
#